data_AF-A0A453DEM9-F1
#
_entry.id   AF-A0A453DEM9-F1
#
_cell.length_a   1.000
_cell.length_b   1.000
_cell.length_c   1.000
_cell.angle_alpha   90.00
_cell.angle_beta   90.00
_cell.angle_gamma   90.00
#
_symmetry.space_group_name_H-M   'P 1'
#
loop_
_entity.id
_entity.type
_entity.pdbx_description
1 polymer ?
#
loop_
_entity_poly.entity_id
_entity_poly.type
_entity_poly.pdbx_seq_one_letter_code
_entity_poly.pdbx_strand_id
1 'polypeptide(L)'
;MTDPVRVLVKRDELTLEGIKQFFVAVEKEEWKFDTLCDLYDTLTITQAVIFCNTKRKVDWLTERMRTNNFTVSAMHGDMPQKERDAIMSEFRSGTTGVLITTDVWARGLDVQQVSLVINYDLPNNRELYIHRIGRSGRFGRKGVAINFVRKDDIRILRDIEQYYSTQIDEMPMNVADLI
;
A
#
# COMPACT_ATOMS: atom_id res chain seq x y z
N MET A 1 3.88 36.99 -13.40
CA MET A 1 3.51 36.20 -12.22
C MET A 1 4.80 35.82 -11.52
N THR A 2 5.26 36.62 -10.55
CA THR A 2 6.67 36.60 -10.09
C THR A 2 6.85 36.43 -8.59
N ASP A 3 5.78 36.25 -7.82
CA ASP A 3 5.88 35.98 -6.38
C ASP A 3 4.76 35.03 -5.90
N PRO A 4 5.02 33.71 -5.83
CA PRO A 4 4.02 32.75 -5.40
C PRO A 4 3.93 32.69 -3.87
N VAL A 5 2.71 32.73 -3.35
CA VAL A 5 2.42 32.42 -1.94
C VAL A 5 2.69 30.93 -1.69
N ARG A 6 3.57 30.63 -0.74
CA ARG A 6 3.91 29.26 -0.34
C ARG A 6 3.10 28.86 0.87
N VAL A 7 2.25 27.85 0.72
CA VAL A 7 1.56 27.18 1.83
C VAL A 7 2.25 25.84 2.04
N LEU A 8 2.94 25.69 3.17
CA LEU A 8 3.73 24.50 3.51
C LEU A 8 3.17 23.88 4.79
N VAL A 9 3.12 22.56 4.85
CA VAL A 9 2.80 21.79 6.06
C VAL A 9 4.11 21.27 6.64
N LYS A 10 4.26 21.31 7.97
CA LYS A 10 5.47 20.79 8.61
C LYS A 10 5.54 19.27 8.46
N ARG A 11 6.76 18.72 8.50
CA ARG A 11 7.00 17.31 8.20
C ARG A 11 6.46 16.35 9.27
N ASP A 12 6.52 16.77 10.52
CA ASP A 12 5.98 16.13 11.71
C ASP A 12 4.44 16.18 11.75
N GLU A 13 3.81 17.12 11.04
CA GLU A 13 2.35 17.21 10.88
C GLU A 13 1.84 16.49 9.61
N LEU A 14 2.73 15.88 8.81
CA LEU A 14 2.36 15.00 7.69
C LEU A 14 1.98 13.59 8.15
N THR A 15 2.06 13.29 9.45
CA THR A 15 1.58 12.04 10.01
C THR A 15 0.10 11.88 9.70
N LEU A 16 -0.25 10.78 9.04
CA LEU A 16 -1.61 10.47 8.68
C LEU A 16 -2.34 9.97 9.94
N GLU A 17 -2.77 10.91 10.78
CA GLU A 17 -3.63 10.63 11.93
C GLU A 17 -4.80 9.73 11.48
N GLY A 18 -4.88 8.52 12.04
CA GLY A 18 -5.90 7.53 11.69
C GLY A 18 -5.42 6.33 10.88
N ILE A 19 -4.15 6.28 10.44
CA ILE A 19 -3.56 5.10 9.80
C ILE A 19 -2.69 4.33 10.80
N LYS A 20 -3.12 3.13 11.17
CA LYS A 20 -2.28 2.19 11.93
C LYS A 20 -1.26 1.57 10.99
N GLN A 21 0.01 1.55 11.39
CA GLN A 21 1.11 1.10 10.56
C GLN A 21 1.79 -0.09 11.23
N PHE A 22 1.91 -1.18 10.48
CA PHE A 22 2.53 -2.41 10.94
C PHE A 22 3.62 -2.88 9.98
N PHE A 23 4.54 -3.70 10.47
CA PHE A 23 5.42 -4.49 9.63
C PHE A 23 5.32 -5.97 9.98
N VAL A 24 5.54 -6.82 8.98
CA VAL A 24 5.75 -8.25 9.13
C VAL A 24 7.17 -8.56 8.68
N ALA A 25 7.98 -9.07 9.60
CA ALA A 25 9.33 -9.52 9.30
C ALA A 25 9.28 -10.85 8.55
N VAL A 26 9.81 -10.88 7.33
CA VAL A 26 9.91 -12.07 6.50
C VAL A 26 11.38 -12.40 6.24
N GLU A 27 11.80 -13.63 6.52
CA GLU A 27 13.19 -14.02 6.30
C GLU A 27 13.51 -14.18 4.82
N LYS A 28 12.54 -14.66 4.04
CA LYS A 28 12.68 -14.96 2.62
C LYS A 28 11.66 -14.22 1.77
N GLU A 29 12.05 -13.91 0.54
CA GLU A 29 11.17 -13.23 -0.42
C GLU A 29 9.91 -14.06 -0.73
N GLU A 30 10.06 -15.37 -0.87
CA GLU A 30 8.97 -16.31 -1.15
C GLU A 30 7.88 -16.30 -0.07
N TRP A 31 8.26 -16.10 1.20
CA TRP A 31 7.32 -16.11 2.33
C TRP A 31 6.39 -14.90 2.37
N LYS A 32 6.71 -13.82 1.62
CA LYS A 32 5.79 -12.69 1.47
C LYS A 32 4.48 -13.10 0.82
N PHE A 33 4.52 -14.05 -0.12
CA PHE A 33 3.30 -14.51 -0.78
C PHE A 33 2.41 -15.30 0.19
N ASP A 34 3.00 -16.23 0.94
CA ASP A 34 2.25 -17.01 1.94
C ASP A 34 1.64 -16.09 3.00
N THR A 35 2.43 -15.13 3.51
CA THR A 35 1.95 -14.10 4.45
C THR A 35 0.80 -13.28 3.85
N LEU A 36 0.87 -12.93 2.56
CA LEU A 36 -0.20 -12.20 1.89
C LEU A 36 -1.50 -13.01 1.87
N CYS A 37 -1.42 -14.30 1.54
CA CYS A 37 -2.59 -15.19 1.54
C CYS A 37 -3.19 -15.30 2.95
N ASP A 38 -2.37 -15.52 3.98
CA ASP A 38 -2.83 -15.61 5.37
C ASP A 38 -3.56 -14.33 5.83
N LEU A 39 -3.09 -13.16 5.39
CA LEU A 39 -3.76 -11.88 5.66
C LEU A 39 -5.15 -11.82 5.04
N TYR A 40 -5.31 -12.28 3.79
CA TYR A 40 -6.61 -12.30 3.12
C TYR A 40 -7.58 -13.32 3.72
N ASP A 41 -7.08 -14.42 4.28
CA ASP A 41 -7.90 -15.43 4.95
C ASP A 41 -8.38 -14.96 6.34
N THR A 42 -7.58 -14.13 7.01
CA THR A 42 -7.87 -13.67 8.38
C THR A 42 -8.67 -12.37 8.43
N LEU A 43 -8.53 -11.50 7.41
CA LEU A 43 -9.07 -10.14 7.43
C LEU A 43 -10.29 -10.01 6.51
N THR A 44 -11.34 -9.36 7.01
CA THR A 44 -12.47 -8.92 6.17
C THR A 44 -12.09 -7.64 5.42
N ILE A 45 -11.39 -7.81 4.31
CA ILE A 45 -10.86 -6.70 3.50
C ILE A 45 -11.95 -6.20 2.55
N THR A 46 -12.38 -4.94 2.73
CA THR A 46 -13.29 -4.28 1.78
C THR A 46 -12.59 -3.98 0.47
N GLN A 47 -11.56 -3.12 0.51
CA GLN A 47 -10.70 -2.83 -0.61
C GLN A 47 -9.26 -2.61 -0.16
N ALA A 48 -8.33 -3.21 -0.89
CA ALA A 48 -6.89 -3.11 -0.62
C ALA A 48 -6.09 -2.68 -1.84
N VAL A 49 -5.01 -1.96 -1.57
CA VAL A 49 -3.97 -1.65 -2.57
C VAL A 49 -2.66 -2.30 -2.17
N ILE A 50 -2.08 -3.07 -3.07
CA ILE A 50 -0.79 -3.74 -2.90
C ILE A 50 0.25 -3.05 -3.78
N PHE A 51 1.33 -2.56 -3.18
CA PHE A 51 2.41 -1.89 -3.88
C PHE A 51 3.63 -2.81 -4.07
N CYS A 52 4.09 -2.89 -5.32
CA CYS A 52 5.35 -3.52 -5.72
C CYS A 52 6.27 -2.49 -6.37
N ASN A 53 7.59 -2.67 -6.27
CA ASN A 53 8.56 -1.70 -6.81
C ASN A 53 8.75 -1.82 -8.33
N THR A 54 8.37 -2.95 -8.94
CA THR A 54 8.60 -3.21 -10.37
C THR A 54 7.35 -3.74 -11.07
N LYS A 55 7.21 -3.41 -12.35
CA LYS A 55 6.09 -3.84 -13.21
C LYS A 55 6.05 -5.37 -13.33
N ARG A 56 7.22 -5.99 -13.57
CA ARG A 56 7.37 -7.45 -13.60
C ARG A 56 6.85 -8.13 -12.34
N LYS A 57 7.03 -7.51 -11.18
CA LYS A 57 6.56 -8.06 -9.91
C LYS A 57 5.06 -7.84 -9.69
N VAL A 58 4.50 -6.74 -10.19
CA VAL A 58 3.04 -6.58 -10.28
C VAL A 58 2.44 -7.71 -11.12
N ASP A 59 2.97 -7.96 -12.31
CA ASP A 59 2.46 -9.03 -13.19
C ASP A 59 2.59 -10.42 -12.55
N TRP A 60 3.77 -10.71 -11.98
CA TRP A 60 4.02 -11.97 -11.29
C TRP A 60 3.08 -12.18 -10.10
N LEU A 61 2.89 -11.17 -9.25
CA LEU A 61 2.04 -11.28 -8.07
C LEU A 61 0.56 -11.42 -8.47
N THR A 62 0.14 -10.71 -9.51
CA THR A 62 -1.21 -10.80 -10.08
C THR A 62 -1.51 -12.22 -10.53
N GLU A 63 -0.61 -12.83 -11.29
CA GLU A 63 -0.79 -14.20 -11.77
C GLU A 63 -0.84 -15.21 -10.61
N ARG A 64 0.05 -15.04 -9.63
CA ARG A 64 0.08 -15.88 -8.42
C ARG A 64 -1.20 -15.78 -7.61
N MET A 65 -1.70 -14.56 -7.38
CA MET A 65 -2.95 -14.35 -6.65
C MET A 65 -4.14 -14.94 -7.41
N ARG A 66 -4.23 -14.75 -8.74
CA ARG A 66 -5.30 -15.34 -9.57
C ARG A 66 -5.29 -16.86 -9.55
N THR A 67 -4.11 -17.47 -9.60
CA THR A 67 -3.94 -18.94 -9.49
C THR A 67 -4.39 -19.48 -8.13
N ASN A 68 -4.38 -18.64 -7.10
CA ASN A 68 -4.89 -18.96 -5.76
C ASN A 68 -6.32 -18.43 -5.54
N ASN A 69 -7.09 -18.28 -6.63
CA ASN A 69 -8.50 -17.90 -6.64
C ASN A 69 -8.82 -16.51 -6.06
N PHE A 70 -7.84 -15.61 -5.91
CA PHE A 70 -8.10 -14.22 -5.56
C PHE A 70 -8.52 -13.41 -6.77
N THR A 71 -9.58 -12.62 -6.63
CA THR A 71 -10.02 -11.66 -7.65
C THR A 71 -9.23 -10.36 -7.49
N VAL A 72 -8.23 -10.17 -8.36
CA VAL A 72 -7.32 -9.02 -8.32
C VAL A 72 -7.24 -8.29 -9.66
N SER A 73 -7.17 -6.97 -9.58
CA SER A 73 -6.81 -6.08 -10.69
C SER A 73 -5.35 -5.64 -10.54
N ALA A 74 -4.71 -5.31 -11.66
CA ALA A 74 -3.31 -4.90 -11.68
C ALA A 74 -3.13 -3.67 -12.56
N MET A 75 -2.28 -2.72 -12.15
CA MET A 75 -2.04 -1.52 -12.94
C MET A 75 -0.59 -1.08 -12.87
N HIS A 76 0.07 -0.87 -14.00
CA HIS A 76 1.43 -0.31 -14.06
C HIS A 76 1.63 0.61 -15.27
N GLY A 77 2.80 1.25 -15.33
CA GLY A 77 3.08 2.33 -16.30
C GLY A 77 3.19 1.93 -17.78
N ASP A 78 3.25 0.64 -18.09
CA ASP A 78 3.33 0.14 -19.49
C ASP A 78 1.96 -0.19 -20.09
N MET A 79 0.91 -0.17 -19.27
CA MET A 79 -0.45 -0.38 -19.75
C MET A 79 -0.98 0.86 -20.48
N PRO A 80 -1.69 0.69 -21.61
CA PRO A 80 -2.37 1.77 -22.30
C PRO A 80 -3.34 2.54 -21.39
N GLN A 81 -3.47 3.86 -21.57
CA GLN A 81 -4.35 4.69 -20.75
C GLN A 81 -5.78 4.14 -20.65
N LYS A 82 -6.35 3.68 -21.76
CA LYS A 82 -7.71 3.11 -21.82
C LYS A 82 -7.88 1.90 -20.90
N GLU A 83 -6.87 1.04 -20.81
CA GLU A 83 -6.89 -0.12 -19.92
C GLU A 83 -6.80 0.31 -18.45
N ARG A 84 -5.93 1.28 -18.16
CA ARG A 84 -5.79 1.87 -16.82
C ARG A 84 -7.10 2.51 -16.35
N ASP A 85 -7.80 3.23 -17.23
CA ASP A 85 -9.09 3.85 -16.93
C ASP A 85 -10.17 2.81 -16.63
N ALA A 86 -10.21 1.71 -17.39
CA ALA A 86 -11.14 0.61 -17.16
C ALA A 86 -10.90 -0.07 -15.80
N ILE A 87 -9.65 -0.42 -15.50
CA ILE A 87 -9.24 -1.03 -14.24
C ILE A 87 -9.57 -0.12 -13.05
N MET A 88 -9.32 1.19 -13.21
CA MET A 88 -9.67 2.16 -12.18
C MET A 88 -11.18 2.32 -11.99
N SER A 89 -11.97 2.20 -13.05
CA SER A 89 -13.43 2.20 -12.96
C SER A 89 -13.93 0.98 -12.17
N GLU A 90 -13.43 -0.21 -12.48
CA GLU A 90 -13.78 -1.46 -11.78
C GLU A 90 -13.37 -1.45 -10.31
N PHE A 91 -12.18 -0.94 -10.02
CA PHE A 91 -11.72 -0.81 -8.65
C PHE A 91 -12.56 0.23 -7.89
N ARG A 92 -12.90 1.37 -8.49
CA ARG A 92 -13.76 2.38 -7.81
C ARG A 92 -15.19 1.91 -7.59
N SER A 93 -15.74 1.05 -8.46
CA SER A 93 -17.08 0.47 -8.27
C SER A 93 -17.11 -0.65 -7.24
N GLY A 94 -15.95 -1.11 -6.75
CA GLY A 94 -15.85 -2.26 -5.85
C GLY A 94 -16.01 -3.60 -6.55
N THR A 95 -16.01 -3.63 -7.90
CA THR A 95 -16.06 -4.88 -8.67
C THR A 95 -14.84 -5.74 -8.38
N THR A 96 -13.68 -5.09 -8.22
CA THR A 96 -12.48 -5.73 -7.69
C THR A 96 -12.12 -5.17 -6.31
N GLY A 97 -11.90 -6.08 -5.37
CA GLY A 97 -11.51 -5.73 -3.99
C GLY A 97 -10.02 -5.45 -3.82
N VAL A 98 -9.19 -5.80 -4.80
CA VAL A 98 -7.72 -5.71 -4.68
C VAL A 98 -7.12 -5.11 -5.93
N LEU A 99 -6.29 -4.08 -5.75
CA LEU A 99 -5.48 -3.48 -6.80
C LEU A 99 -4.00 -3.65 -6.52
N ILE A 100 -3.27 -4.29 -7.42
CA ILE A 100 -1.81 -4.45 -7.37
C ILE A 100 -1.17 -3.42 -8.30
N THR A 101 -0.24 -2.60 -7.80
CA THR A 101 0.30 -1.49 -8.60
C THR A 101 1.73 -1.09 -8.23
N THR A 102 2.31 -0.20 -9.04
CA THR A 102 3.61 0.44 -8.77
C THR A 102 3.43 1.90 -8.30
N ASP A 103 4.55 2.54 -7.93
CA ASP A 103 4.58 3.94 -7.47
C ASP A 103 4.08 4.98 -8.48
N VAL A 104 3.98 4.61 -9.76
CA VAL A 104 3.39 5.48 -10.81
C VAL A 104 2.01 5.99 -10.39
N TRP A 105 1.30 5.20 -9.59
CA TRP A 105 -0.04 5.51 -9.12
C TRP A 105 -0.13 5.84 -7.62
N ALA A 106 0.99 5.81 -6.90
CA ALA A 106 1.03 6.24 -5.49
C ALA A 106 0.61 7.72 -5.33
N ARG A 107 0.73 8.54 -6.39
CA ARG A 107 0.23 9.92 -6.43
C ARG A 107 -1.04 10.01 -7.27
N GLY A 108 -2.14 10.46 -6.66
CA GLY A 108 -3.37 10.82 -7.38
C GLY A 108 -4.43 9.70 -7.53
N LEU A 109 -4.18 8.49 -7.03
CA LEU A 109 -5.24 7.49 -6.84
C LEU A 109 -6.24 8.00 -5.79
N ASP A 110 -7.35 8.56 -6.24
CA ASP A 110 -8.50 8.88 -5.40
C ASP A 110 -9.46 7.70 -5.36
N VAL A 111 -9.29 6.86 -4.33
CA VAL A 111 -10.18 5.74 -4.01
C VAL A 111 -10.49 5.82 -2.52
N GLN A 112 -11.65 6.38 -2.19
CA GLN A 112 -12.03 6.71 -0.81
C GLN A 112 -12.30 5.47 0.06
N GLN A 113 -12.50 4.30 -0.55
CA GLN A 113 -12.93 3.07 0.12
C GLN A 113 -11.77 2.13 0.49
N VAL A 114 -10.52 2.51 0.21
CA VAL A 114 -9.36 1.69 0.59
C VAL A 114 -9.16 1.73 2.10
N SER A 115 -9.34 0.58 2.75
CA SER A 115 -9.12 0.40 4.19
C SER A 115 -7.72 -0.16 4.49
N LEU A 116 -7.14 -0.89 3.54
CA LEU A 116 -5.86 -1.58 3.71
C LEU A 116 -4.86 -1.22 2.59
N VAL A 117 -3.64 -0.88 2.99
CA VAL A 117 -2.49 -0.75 2.08
C VAL A 117 -1.45 -1.78 2.46
N ILE A 118 -0.98 -2.56 1.49
CA ILE A 118 0.10 -3.52 1.68
C ILE A 118 1.30 -3.07 0.85
N ASN A 119 2.39 -2.72 1.53
CA ASN A 119 3.69 -2.56 0.89
C ASN A 119 4.34 -3.94 0.77
N TYR A 120 4.07 -4.65 -0.32
CA TYR A 120 4.71 -5.93 -0.62
C TYR A 120 6.23 -5.74 -0.77
N ASP A 121 6.62 -4.62 -1.37
CA ASP A 121 7.97 -4.09 -1.33
C ASP A 121 7.97 -2.75 -0.59
N LEU A 122 8.93 -2.53 0.31
CA LEU A 122 9.14 -1.18 0.84
C LEU A 122 9.49 -0.21 -0.30
N PRO A 123 9.00 1.04 -0.23
CA PRO A 123 9.30 2.03 -1.25
C PRO A 123 10.80 2.34 -1.27
N ASN A 124 11.35 2.55 -2.47
CA ASN A 124 12.76 2.93 -2.66
C ASN A 124 13.11 4.31 -2.09
N ASN A 125 12.10 5.08 -1.68
CA ASN A 125 12.27 6.40 -1.09
C ASN A 125 11.16 6.67 -0.05
N ARG A 126 11.54 7.28 1.07
CA ARG A 126 10.65 7.70 2.16
C ARG A 126 9.51 8.62 1.70
N GLU A 127 9.70 9.49 0.71
CA GLU A 127 8.60 10.35 0.23
C GLU A 127 7.48 9.53 -0.44
N LEU A 128 7.80 8.38 -1.03
CA LEU A 128 6.80 7.49 -1.61
C LEU A 128 5.98 6.76 -0.53
N TYR A 129 6.55 6.53 0.66
CA TYR A 129 5.86 5.84 1.75
C TYR A 129 4.54 6.51 2.12
N ILE A 130 4.57 7.82 2.43
CA ILE A 130 3.37 8.60 2.75
C ILE A 130 2.37 8.62 1.59
N HIS A 131 2.86 8.68 0.35
CA HIS A 131 1.98 8.65 -0.81
C HIS A 131 1.24 7.31 -0.95
N ARG A 132 1.92 6.19 -0.65
CA ARG A 132 1.33 4.85 -0.65
C ARG A 132 0.33 4.66 0.48
N ILE A 133 0.73 4.92 1.73
CA ILE A 133 -0.15 4.65 2.87
C ILE A 133 -1.32 5.63 2.95
N GLY A 134 -1.15 6.87 2.50
CA GLY A 134 -2.20 7.89 2.37
C GLY A 134 -3.25 7.62 1.30
N ARG A 135 -3.20 6.43 0.67
CA ARG A 135 -4.35 5.90 -0.08
C ARG A 135 -5.46 5.39 0.85
N SER A 136 -5.11 5.00 2.07
CA SER A 136 -6.07 4.66 3.14
C SER A 136 -6.31 5.87 4.06
N GLY A 137 -7.32 5.77 4.94
CA GLY A 137 -7.52 6.74 6.02
C GLY A 137 -8.02 8.13 5.59
N ARG A 138 -8.63 8.25 4.41
CA ARG A 138 -9.18 9.53 3.91
C ARG A 138 -10.39 9.99 4.72
N PHE A 139 -10.52 11.32 4.91
CA PHE A 139 -11.65 11.97 5.59
C PHE A 139 -11.91 11.47 7.03
N GLY A 140 -10.85 11.19 7.79
CA GLY A 140 -10.96 10.73 9.18
C GLY A 140 -11.38 9.27 9.33
N ARG A 141 -11.41 8.50 8.23
CA ARG A 141 -11.58 7.04 8.29
C ARG A 141 -10.33 6.41 8.87
N LYS A 142 -10.50 5.26 9.52
CA LYS A 142 -9.37 4.43 9.95
C LYS A 142 -8.77 3.73 8.73
N GLY A 143 -7.45 3.65 8.68
CA GLY A 143 -6.72 2.90 7.67
C GLY A 143 -5.69 1.99 8.32
N VAL A 144 -5.29 0.95 7.62
CA VAL A 144 -4.19 0.07 8.02
C VAL A 144 -3.17 0.01 6.91
N ALA A 145 -1.89 0.14 7.27
CA ALA A 145 -0.76 -0.07 6.37
C ALA A 145 0.09 -1.22 6.90
N ILE A 146 0.33 -2.24 6.08
CA ILE A 146 1.17 -3.40 6.42
C ILE A 146 2.39 -3.40 5.51
N ASN A 147 3.58 -3.52 6.11
CA ASN A 147 4.85 -3.51 5.42
C ASN A 147 5.51 -4.89 5.48
N PHE A 148 5.82 -5.50 4.34
CA PHE A 148 6.65 -6.70 4.32
C PHE A 148 8.12 -6.31 4.29
N VAL A 149 8.84 -6.73 5.32
CA VAL A 149 10.19 -6.26 5.59
C VAL A 149 11.12 -7.45 5.71
N ARG A 150 12.14 -7.52 4.84
CA ARG A 150 13.25 -8.46 5.03
C ARG A 150 14.32 -7.85 5.91
N LYS A 151 15.31 -8.67 6.29
CA LYS A 151 16.48 -8.22 7.07
C LYS A 151 17.18 -6.99 6.48
N ASP A 152 17.31 -6.92 5.15
CA ASP A 152 17.96 -5.79 4.46
C ASP A 152 17.10 -4.51 4.48
N ASP A 153 15.78 -4.67 4.58
CA ASP A 153 14.79 -3.59 4.53
C ASP A 153 14.62 -2.87 5.87
N ILE A 154 15.10 -3.46 6.98
CA ILE A 154 14.95 -2.92 8.34
C ILE A 154 15.50 -1.49 8.43
N ARG A 155 16.63 -1.22 7.79
CA ARG A 155 17.22 0.14 7.79
C ARG A 155 16.30 1.15 7.12
N ILE A 156 15.71 0.78 5.99
CA ILE A 156 14.77 1.64 5.25
C ILE A 156 13.53 1.92 6.10
N LEU A 157 13.00 0.90 6.80
CA LEU A 157 11.85 1.05 7.68
C LEU A 157 12.14 2.04 8.83
N ARG A 158 13.29 1.87 9.51
CA ARG A 158 13.70 2.76 10.62
C ARG A 158 13.94 4.19 10.14
N ASP A 159 14.51 4.36 8.95
CA ASP A 159 14.70 5.68 8.33
C ASP A 159 13.34 6.37 8.07
N ILE A 160 12.32 5.61 7.66
CA ILE A 160 10.95 6.12 7.47
C ILE A 160 10.33 6.54 8.81
N GLU A 161 10.40 5.69 9.84
CA GLU A 161 9.89 5.99 11.19
C GLU A 161 10.52 7.29 11.73
N GLN A 162 11.85 7.37 11.69
CA GLN A 162 12.58 8.52 12.20
C GLN A 162 12.26 9.80 11.42
N TYR A 163 12.19 9.71 10.09
CA TYR A 163 11.98 10.89 9.25
C TYR A 163 10.60 11.52 9.44
N TYR A 164 9.55 10.69 9.58
CA TYR A 164 8.18 11.16 9.78
C TYR A 164 7.76 11.24 11.24
N SER A 165 8.65 10.88 12.18
CA SER A 165 8.32 10.77 13.61
C SER A 165 7.06 9.92 13.85
N THR A 166 6.96 8.79 13.13
CA THR A 166 5.85 7.84 13.21
C THR A 166 6.30 6.53 13.84
N GLN A 167 5.35 5.76 14.36
CA GLN A 167 5.56 4.42 14.87
C GLN A 167 5.04 3.39 13.86
N ILE A 168 5.84 2.38 13.54
CA ILE A 168 5.46 1.22 12.73
C ILE A 168 5.70 -0.03 13.58
N ASP A 169 4.63 -0.56 14.14
CA ASP A 169 4.71 -1.67 15.10
C ASP A 169 4.86 -3.02 14.40
N GLU A 170 5.44 -3.98 15.10
CA GLU A 170 5.39 -5.37 14.64
C GLU A 170 3.92 -5.83 14.65
N MET A 171 3.50 -6.51 13.58
CA MET A 171 2.10 -6.89 13.45
C MET A 171 1.71 -7.90 14.54
N PRO A 172 0.67 -7.62 15.34
CA PRO A 172 0.23 -8.54 16.38
C PRO A 172 -0.37 -9.80 15.76
N MET A 173 -0.33 -10.92 16.49
CA MET A 173 -0.95 -12.18 16.04
C MET A 173 -2.47 -12.07 15.81
N ASN A 174 -3.16 -11.22 16.59
CA ASN A 174 -4.59 -10.97 16.40
C ASN A 174 -4.78 -9.69 15.57
N VAL A 175 -4.96 -9.88 14.28
CA VAL A 175 -5.07 -8.81 13.27
C VAL A 175 -6.53 -8.49 12.94
N ALA A 176 -7.45 -9.41 13.24
CA ALA A 176 -8.86 -9.32 12.87
C ALA A 176 -9.56 -8.09 13.50
N ASP A 177 -9.11 -7.67 14.68
CA ASP A 177 -9.68 -6.52 15.40
C ASP A 177 -9.12 -5.15 14.92
N LEU A 178 -8.23 -5.15 13.92
CA LEU A 178 -7.55 -3.94 13.46
C LEU A 178 -8.25 -3.21 12.31
N ILE A 179 -9.17 -3.87 11.59
CA ILE A 179 -9.86 -3.35 10.40
C ILE A 179 -11.36 -3.17 10.68
#